data_AF-A0A961IWM4-F1
#
_entry.id   AF-A0A961IWM4-F1
#
_cell.length_a   1.000
_cell.length_b   1.000
_cell.length_c   1.000
_cell.angle_alpha   90.00
_cell.angle_beta   90.00
_cell.angle_gamma   90.00
#
_symmetry.space_group_name_H-M   'P 1'
#
loop_
_entity.id
_entity.type
_entity.pdbx_description
1 polymer ?
#
loop_
_entity_poly.entity_id
_entity_poly.type
_entity_poly.pdbx_seq_one_letter_code
_entity_poly.pdbx_strand_id
1 'polypeptide(L)' 'SATKVASAGTAIDIPLAHKDELYIRSHYDAITFCVPDGPRPDELLICVAAATGGRVHERVGGMTTAELEAAQAAG' A
#
# COMPACT_ATOMS: atom_id res chain seq x y z
N SER A 1 3.75 -4.11 5.96
CA SER A 1 3.81 -2.75 6.55
C SER A 1 5.26 -2.30 6.62
N ALA A 2 5.51 -1.00 6.78
CA ALA A 2 6.84 -0.44 7.01
C ALA A 2 6.85 0.31 8.35
N THR A 3 7.94 0.20 9.10
CA THR A 3 8.16 0.90 10.38
C THR A 3 9.55 1.50 10.38
N LYS A 4 9.68 2.74 10.84
CA LYS A 4 10.94 3.49 10.81
C LYS A 4 11.07 4.36 12.06
N VAL A 5 12.27 4.38 12.65
CA VAL A 5 12.69 5.37 13.65
C VAL A 5 13.58 6.38 12.93
N ALA A 6 13.18 7.65 12.91
CA ALA A 6 13.90 8.70 12.19
C ALA A 6 13.58 10.09 12.76
N SER A 7 14.36 11.10 12.34
CA SER A 7 14.11 12.50 12.68
C SER A 7 12.84 13.03 11.98
N ALA A 8 12.29 14.12 12.53
CA ALA A 8 11.24 14.89 11.88
C ALA A 8 11.56 15.23 10.41
N GLY A 9 10.54 15.25 9.55
CA GLY A 9 10.69 15.52 8.13
C GLY A 9 11.15 14.31 7.30
N THR A 10 11.50 13.19 7.93
CA THR A 10 11.95 12.01 7.21
C THR A 10 10.81 11.35 6.44
N ALA A 11 11.01 11.13 5.14
CA ALA A 11 10.06 10.40 4.31
C ALA A 11 9.97 8.90 4.67
N ILE A 12 8.77 8.35 4.50
CA ILE A 12 8.44 6.93 4.60
C ILE A 12 7.58 6.51 3.40
N ASP A 13 7.87 5.33 2.85
CA ASP A 13 7.04 4.72 1.81
C ASP A 13 6.00 3.79 2.46
N ILE A 14 4.73 3.99 2.12
CA ILE A 14 3.62 3.18 2.61
C ILE A 14 3.27 2.16 1.52
N PRO A 15 3.56 0.86 1.72
CA PRO A 15 3.26 -0.15 0.72
C PRO A 15 1.76 -0.42 0.64
N LEU A 16 1.26 -0.57 -0.58
CA LEU A 16 -0.12 -0.91 -0.92
C LEU A 16 -0.17 -2.31 -1.56
N ALA A 17 -1.25 -3.02 -1.29
CA ALA A 17 -1.61 -4.28 -1.91
C ALA A 17 -3.13 -4.37 -2.05
N HIS A 18 -3.62 -5.34 -2.84
CA HIS A 18 -5.06 -5.57 -2.95
C HIS A 18 -5.62 -5.98 -1.59
N LYS A 19 -6.76 -5.37 -1.21
CA LYS A 19 -7.31 -5.47 0.15
C LYS A 19 -7.77 -6.89 0.53
N ASP A 20 -8.24 -7.67 -0.46
CA ASP A 20 -8.85 -8.98 -0.21
C ASP A 20 -7.96 -10.17 -0.63
N GLU A 21 -6.92 -9.93 -1.43
CA GLU A 21 -6.09 -11.01 -1.98
C GLU A 21 -4.70 -10.50 -2.32
N LEU A 22 -3.72 -10.90 -1.51
CA LEU A 22 -2.36 -10.39 -1.61
C LEU A 22 -1.71 -10.70 -2.96
N TYR A 23 -2.06 -11.81 -3.64
CA TYR A 23 -1.38 -12.22 -4.87
C TYR A 23 -1.83 -11.48 -6.14
N ILE A 24 -2.77 -10.54 -6.04
CA ILE A 24 -3.15 -9.67 -7.16
C ILE A 24 -2.07 -8.60 -7.37
N ARG A 25 -1.04 -8.95 -8.16
CA ARG A 25 0.18 -8.16 -8.37
C ARG A 25 -0.03 -6.83 -9.09
N SER A 26 -1.18 -6.64 -9.72
CA SER A 26 -1.58 -5.37 -10.31
C SER A 26 -1.71 -4.24 -9.28
N HIS A 27 -1.95 -4.59 -8.00
CA HIS A 27 -2.17 -3.67 -6.89
C HIS A 27 -0.96 -3.49 -5.95
N TYR A 28 0.19 -4.09 -6.28
CA TYR A 28 1.43 -3.76 -5.59
C TYR A 28 1.84 -2.33 -5.94
N ASP A 29 1.84 -1.44 -4.96
CA ASP A 29 2.25 -0.06 -5.17
C ASP A 29 2.82 0.51 -3.86
N ALA A 30 3.28 1.75 -3.89
CA ALA A 30 3.65 2.49 -2.69
C ALA A 30 3.39 3.98 -2.87
N ILE A 31 3.12 4.67 -1.76
CA ILE A 31 3.08 6.13 -1.71
C ILE A 31 4.09 6.65 -0.69
N THR A 32 4.90 7.63 -1.10
CA THR A 32 5.83 8.34 -0.22
C THR A 32 5.08 9.43 0.54
N PHE A 33 5.27 9.48 1.85
CA PHE A 33 4.69 10.50 2.72
C PHE A 33 5.72 11.06 3.70
N CYS A 34 5.59 12.34 4.06
CA CYS A 34 6.34 12.96 5.13
C CYS A 34 5.53 14.06 5.81
N VAL A 35 5.88 14.36 7.07
CA VAL A 35 5.43 15.56 7.78
C VAL A 35 6.66 16.42 8.00
N PRO A 36 6.79 17.61 7.37
CA PRO A 36 8.04 18.37 7.37
C PRO A 36 8.62 18.67 8.77
N ASP A 37 7.76 18.88 9.77
CA ASP A 37 8.14 19.21 11.15
C ASP A 37 7.86 18.08 12.16
N GLY A 38 7.52 16.86 11.70
CA GLY A 38 7.21 15.72 12.57
C GLY A 38 7.66 14.35 12.02
N PRO A 39 7.55 13.28 12.82
CA PRO A 39 7.24 13.29 14.25
C PRO A 39 8.40 13.90 15.07
N ARG A 40 8.07 14.66 16.12
CA ARG A 40 9.04 15.14 17.12
C ARG A 40 9.56 13.98 18.00
N PRO A 41 10.64 14.17 18.79
CA PRO A 41 11.24 13.08 19.57
C PRO A 41 10.31 12.32 20.51
N ASP A 42 9.21 12.93 20.94
CA ASP A 42 8.19 12.40 21.85
C ASP A 42 6.86 12.05 21.15
N GLU A 43 6.85 12.00 19.82
CA GLU A 43 5.65 11.75 19.01
C GLU A 43 5.77 10.47 18.15
N LEU A 44 4.63 9.99 17.67
CA LEU A 44 4.53 8.91 16.69
C LEU A 44 3.72 9.39 15.48
N LEU A 45 4.20 9.04 14.29
CA LEU A 45 3.43 9.17 13.05
C LEU A 45 2.86 7.80 12.65
N ILE A 46 1.53 7.68 12.66
CA ILE A 46 0.82 6.49 12.20
C ILE A 46 0.21 6.78 10.84
N CYS A 47 0.62 6.00 9.83
CA CYS A 47 0.17 6.19 8.45
C CYS A 47 -0.76 5.05 8.01
N VAL A 48 -1.84 5.42 7.31
CA VAL A 48 -2.73 4.49 6.60
C VAL A 48 -2.93 5.04 5.18
N ALA A 49 -2.79 4.18 4.18
CA ALA A 49 -3.03 4.55 2.79
C ALA A 49 -4.02 3.57 2.16
N ALA A 50 -4.86 4.08 1.26
CA ALA A 50 -5.77 3.31 0.44
C ALA A 50 -5.74 3.85 -1.00
N ALA A 51 -6.00 2.98 -1.97
CA ALA A 51 -6.07 3.31 -3.38
C ALA A 51 -7.38 2.77 -3.97
N THR A 52 -7.84 3.38 -5.06
CA THR A 52 -9.08 2.98 -5.75
C THR A 52 -8.87 1.87 -6.78
N GLY A 53 -7.63 1.47 -7.06
CA GLY A 53 -7.32 0.42 -8.03
C GLY A 53 -5.84 0.11 -8.15
N GLY A 54 -5.49 -0.70 -9.14
CA GLY A 54 -4.11 -1.10 -9.44
C GLY A 54 -3.29 -0.03 -10.18
N ARG A 55 -2.02 -0.36 -10.47
CA ARG A 55 -1.10 0.54 -11.18
C ARG A 55 -1.62 0.87 -12.59
N VAL A 56 -1.50 2.14 -12.98
CA VAL A 56 -1.96 2.67 -14.30
C VAL A 56 -1.41 1.87 -15.49
N HIS A 57 -0.20 1.34 -15.38
CA HIS A 57 0.47 0.58 -16.44
C HIS A 57 0.84 -0.83 -15.97
N GLU A 58 -0.07 -1.51 -15.31
CA GLU A 58 0.12 -2.90 -14.90
C GLU A 58 0.34 -3.84 -16.11
N ARG A 59 1.39 -4.65 -16.07
CA ARG A 59 1.86 -5.45 -17.22
C ARG A 59 2.70 -6.66 -16.84
N VAL A 60 2.55 -7.15 -15.61
CA VAL A 60 3.40 -8.21 -15.03
C VAL A 60 2.63 -9.52 -14.78
N GLY A 61 1.35 -9.58 -15.15
CA GLY A 61 0.47 -10.74 -14.97
C GLY A 61 0.32 -11.17 -13.51
N GLY A 62 -0.12 -12.41 -13.30
CA GLY A 62 -0.49 -12.96 -11.99
C GLY A 62 -2.01 -13.05 -11.83
N MET A 63 -2.46 -13.37 -10.61
CA MET A 63 -3.87 -13.44 -10.28
C MET A 63 -4.56 -12.09 -10.51
N THR A 64 -5.77 -12.12 -11.06
CA THR A 64 -6.58 -10.95 -11.38
C THR A 64 -7.73 -10.79 -10.39
N THR A 65 -8.25 -9.56 -10.27
CA THR A 65 -9.47 -9.29 -9.48
C THR A 65 -10.67 -10.06 -10.03
N ALA A 66 -10.77 -10.23 -11.36
CA ALA A 66 -11.84 -11.01 -11.97
C ALA A 66 -11.78 -12.51 -11.60
N GLU A 67 -10.58 -13.09 -11.53
CA GLU A 67 -10.41 -14.48 -11.06
C GLU A 67 -10.79 -14.63 -9.59
N LEU A 68 -10.46 -13.65 -8.74
CA LEU A 68 -10.90 -13.63 -7.34
C LEU A 68 -12.43 -13.60 -7.24
N GLU A 69 -13.08 -12.68 -7.95
CA GLU A 69 -14.54 -12.53 -7.96
C GLU A 69 -15.23 -13.82 -8.45
N ALA A 70 -14.70 -14.43 -9.52
CA ALA A 70 -15.21 -15.70 -10.02
C ALA A 70 -15.06 -16.84 -9.01
N ALA A 71 -13.93 -16.90 -8.30
CA ALA A 71 -13.69 -17.90 -7.25
C ALA A 71 -14.64 -17.70 -6.05
N GLN A 72 -14.90 -16.46 -5.66
CA GLN A 72 -15.84 -16.12 -4.58
C GLN A 72 -17.29 -16.44 -4.94
N ALA A 73 -17.69 -16.25 -6.20
CA ALA A 73 -19.03 -16.56 -6.68
C ALA A 73 -19.32 -18.06 -6.82
N ALA A 74 -18.28 -18.90 -6.88
CA ALA A 74 -18.39 -20.35 -7.02
C ALA A 74 -18.51 -21.10 -5.68
N GLY A 75 -18.32 -20.42 -4.54
CA GLY A 75 -18.48 -20.96 -3.19
C GLY A 75 -19.82 -20.56 -2.56
#